data_AF-A0A5B8EGW0-F1
#
_entry.id   AF-A0A5B8EGW0-F1
#
_cell.length_a   1.000
_cell.length_b   1.000
_cell.length_c   1.000
_cell.angle_alpha   90.00
_cell.angle_beta   90.00
_cell.angle_gamma   90.00
#
_symmetry.space_group_name_H-M   'P 1'
#
loop_
_entity.id
_entity.type
_entity.pdbx_description
1 polymer ?
#
loop_
_entity_poly.entity_id
_entity_poly.type
_entity_poly.pdbx_seq_one_letter_code
_entity_poly.pdbx_strand_id
1 'polypeptide(L)'
;METNTVPLYQKMMQALIHKIEIGALKENDKLPSEQELGKQFNISRITVRKALEELQNRNFIYKKQGQGSFVLERSKRNKHYRYLHIGDKIHEMGAKASSKILEFNIIADERHFDIKEKMGL
;
A
#
# COMPACT_ATOMS: atom_id res chain seq x y z
N MET A 1 14.23 -8.05 -23.69
CA MET A 1 13.17 -7.07 -23.40
C MET A 1 12.39 -7.60 -22.21
N GLU A 2 12.68 -7.13 -20.99
CA GLU A 2 12.01 -7.61 -19.78
C GLU A 2 10.61 -7.03 -19.70
N THR A 3 9.60 -7.87 -19.87
CA THR A 3 8.21 -7.51 -19.63
C THR A 3 8.00 -7.40 -18.12
N ASN A 4 8.28 -6.23 -17.55
CA ASN A 4 7.97 -5.92 -16.15
C ASN A 4 6.44 -5.77 -15.98
N THR A 5 5.71 -6.87 -16.13
CA THR A 5 4.26 -6.91 -15.94
C THR A 5 3.98 -6.90 -14.45
N VAL A 6 3.73 -5.72 -13.89
CA VAL A 6 3.21 -5.58 -12.53
C VAL A 6 2.02 -6.54 -12.36
N PRO A 7 2.09 -7.50 -11.41
CA PRO A 7 1.03 -8.47 -11.15
C PRO A 7 -0.35 -7.79 -11.04
N LEU A 8 -1.38 -8.40 -11.62
CA LEU A 8 -2.74 -7.80 -11.64
C LEU A 8 -3.27 -7.50 -10.23
N TYR A 9 -2.87 -8.28 -9.22
CA TYR A 9 -3.23 -8.01 -7.83
C TYR A 9 -2.62 -6.67 -7.33
N GLN A 10 -1.36 -6.38 -7.68
CA GLN A 10 -0.69 -5.14 -7.31
C GLN A 10 -1.32 -3.95 -8.03
N LYS A 11 -1.69 -4.11 -9.32
CA LYS A 11 -2.42 -3.08 -10.06
C LYS A 11 -3.75 -2.74 -9.39
N MET A 12 -4.52 -3.74 -8.97
CA MET A 12 -5.77 -3.52 -8.23
C MET A 12 -5.52 -2.77 -6.92
N MET A 13 -4.54 -3.19 -6.14
CA MET A 13 -4.21 -2.53 -4.88
C MET A 13 -3.80 -1.08 -5.08
N GLN A 14 -2.90 -0.80 -6.03
CA GLN A 14 -2.44 0.56 -6.34
C GLN A 14 -3.61 1.45 -6.78
N ALA A 15 -4.51 0.93 -7.62
CA ALA A 15 -5.70 1.66 -8.04
C ALA A 15 -6.64 2.00 -6.87
N LEU A 16 -6.84 1.07 -5.92
CA LEU A 16 -7.66 1.32 -4.73
C LEU A 16 -6.99 2.32 -3.77
N ILE A 17 -5.69 2.19 -3.54
CA ILE A 17 -4.90 3.13 -2.73
C ILE A 17 -4.99 4.53 -3.32
N HIS A 18 -4.78 4.66 -4.62
CA HIS A 18 -4.86 5.95 -5.32
C HIS A 18 -6.24 6.59 -5.13
N LYS A 19 -7.33 5.83 -5.33
CA LYS A 19 -8.70 6.31 -5.09
C LYS A 19 -8.94 6.79 -3.66
N ILE A 20 -8.37 6.10 -2.65
CA ILE A 20 -8.46 6.52 -1.25
C ILE A 20 -7.65 7.80 -1.00
N GLU A 21 -6.44 7.92 -1.56
CA GLU A 21 -5.58 9.07 -1.34
C GLU A 21 -6.08 10.34 -2.03
N ILE A 22 -6.69 10.24 -3.22
CA ILE A 22 -7.32 11.38 -3.90
C ILE A 22 -8.71 11.71 -3.35
N GLY A 23 -9.23 10.93 -2.40
CA GLY A 23 -10.54 11.15 -1.76
C GLY A 23 -11.75 10.73 -2.61
N ALA A 24 -11.54 9.99 -3.71
CA ALA A 24 -12.61 9.39 -4.50
C ALA A 24 -13.32 8.26 -3.73
N LEU A 25 -12.60 7.60 -2.80
CA LEU A 25 -13.16 6.75 -1.76
C LEU A 25 -12.90 7.41 -0.41
N LYS A 26 -13.97 7.76 0.31
CA LYS A 26 -13.91 8.43 1.60
C LYS A 26 -13.79 7.44 2.74
N GLU A 27 -13.45 7.95 3.91
CA GLU A 27 -13.41 7.16 5.14
C GLU A 27 -14.77 6.51 5.40
N ASN A 28 -14.74 5.24 5.81
CA ASN A 28 -15.94 4.41 6.00
C ASN A 28 -16.77 4.14 4.73
N ASP A 29 -16.32 4.55 3.54
CA ASP A 29 -16.97 4.13 2.29
C ASP A 29 -16.81 2.63 2.09
N LYS A 30 -17.88 2.01 1.60
CA LYS A 30 -17.90 0.59 1.26
C LYS A 30 -17.16 0.36 -0.05
N LEU A 31 -16.19 -0.54 -0.05
CA LEU A 31 -15.54 -1.00 -1.27
C LEU A 31 -16.51 -1.88 -2.10
N PRO A 32 -16.33 -1.92 -3.43
CA PRO A 32 -17.03 -2.90 -4.26
C PRO A 32 -16.77 -4.32 -3.76
N SER A 33 -17.75 -5.20 -3.95
CA SER A 33 -17.66 -6.60 -3.55
C SER A 33 -16.51 -7.33 -4.25
N GLU A 34 -16.06 -8.46 -3.68
CA GLU A 34 -15.02 -9.30 -4.28
C GLU A 34 -15.37 -9.71 -5.72
N GLN A 35 -16.65 -9.91 -6.01
CA GLN A 35 -17.14 -10.26 -7.34
C GLN A 35 -17.04 -9.09 -8.32
N GLU A 36 -17.42 -7.88 -7.90
CA GLU A 36 -17.35 -6.68 -8.72
C GLU A 36 -15.90 -6.29 -9.03
N LEU A 37 -15.03 -6.34 -8.02
CA LEU A 37 -13.59 -6.12 -8.19
C LEU A 37 -12.98 -7.18 -9.13
N GLY A 38 -13.37 -8.44 -8.99
CA GLY A 38 -12.93 -9.52 -9.88
C GLY A 38 -13.28 -9.25 -11.35
N LYS A 39 -14.50 -8.76 -11.62
CA LYS A 39 -14.93 -8.36 -12.96
C LYS A 39 -14.21 -7.10 -13.46
N GLN A 40 -14.07 -6.08 -12.62
CA GLN A 40 -13.46 -4.80 -12.98
C GLN A 40 -11.98 -4.93 -13.35
N PHE A 41 -11.24 -5.78 -12.62
CA PHE A 41 -9.80 -5.96 -12.80
C PHE A 41 -9.44 -7.25 -13.57
N ASN A 42 -10.45 -8.00 -14.02
CA ASN A 42 -10.31 -9.28 -14.71
C ASN A 42 -9.38 -10.27 -13.96
N ILE A 43 -9.64 -10.45 -12.67
CA ILE A 43 -8.87 -11.35 -11.79
C ILE A 43 -9.79 -12.32 -11.03
N SER A 44 -9.22 -13.46 -10.64
CA SER A 44 -9.95 -14.46 -9.84
C SER A 44 -10.36 -13.91 -8.47
N ARG A 45 -11.47 -14.40 -7.92
CA ARG A 45 -11.93 -14.04 -6.56
C ARG A 45 -10.86 -14.29 -5.50
N ILE A 46 -10.08 -15.37 -5.64
CA ILE A 46 -8.98 -15.70 -4.72
C ILE A 46 -7.92 -14.60 -4.74
N THR A 47 -7.58 -14.10 -5.93
CA THR A 47 -6.62 -12.99 -6.09
C THR A 47 -7.15 -11.68 -5.51
N VAL A 48 -8.44 -11.37 -5.73
CA VAL A 48 -9.10 -10.20 -5.11
C VAL A 48 -9.03 -10.29 -3.59
N ARG A 49 -9.37 -11.46 -3.03
CA ARG A 49 -9.38 -11.69 -1.59
C ARG A 49 -8.00 -11.45 -0.97
N LYS A 50 -6.95 -12.01 -1.59
CA LYS A 50 -5.55 -11.78 -1.18
C LYS A 50 -5.18 -10.30 -1.22
N ALA A 51 -5.57 -9.59 -2.28
CA ALA A 51 -5.27 -8.17 -2.40
C ALA A 51 -6.04 -7.30 -1.37
N LEU A 52 -7.28 -7.66 -1.03
CA LEU A 52 -8.03 -7.01 0.05
C LEU A 52 -7.44 -7.33 1.43
N GLU A 53 -6.99 -8.57 1.68
CA GLU A 53 -6.27 -8.94 2.90
C GLU A 53 -4.99 -8.11 3.05
N GLU A 54 -4.23 -7.95 1.97
CA GLU A 54 -3.02 -7.13 1.99
C GLU A 54 -3.33 -5.63 2.24
N LEU A 55 -4.39 -5.09 1.64
CA LEU A 55 -4.86 -3.73 1.94
C LEU A 55 -5.31 -3.57 3.40
N GLN A 56 -5.93 -4.60 3.97
CA GLN A 56 -6.32 -4.63 5.37
C GLN A 56 -5.09 -4.69 6.29
N ASN A 57 -4.12 -5.55 6.00
CA ASN A 57 -2.84 -5.65 6.73
C ASN A 57 -2.07 -4.32 6.70
N ARG A 58 -2.20 -3.56 5.61
CA ARG A 58 -1.62 -2.23 5.45
C ARG A 58 -2.45 -1.10 6.06
N ASN A 59 -3.56 -1.42 6.74
CA ASN A 59 -4.47 -0.46 7.36
C ASN A 59 -5.06 0.58 6.37
N PHE A 60 -5.30 0.20 5.11
CA PHE A 60 -6.09 1.04 4.18
C PHE A 60 -7.59 0.77 4.30
N ILE A 61 -7.96 -0.45 4.70
CA ILE A 61 -9.35 -0.89 4.81
C ILE A 61 -9.55 -1.72 6.06
N TYR A 62 -10.81 -1.89 6.47
CA TYR A 62 -11.23 -2.88 7.46
C TYR A 62 -12.39 -3.71 6.91
N LYS A 63 -12.50 -4.96 7.36
CA LYS A 63 -13.62 -5.84 7.02
C LYS A 63 -14.65 -5.83 8.14
N LYS A 64 -15.93 -5.82 7.76
CA LYS A 64 -17.05 -6.04 8.67
C LYS A 64 -17.78 -7.30 8.21
N GLN A 65 -17.79 -8.33 9.07
CA GLN A 65 -18.34 -9.64 8.74
C GLN A 65 -19.77 -9.53 8.21
N GLY A 66 -20.03 -10.18 7.08
CA GLY A 66 -21.33 -10.14 6.37
C GLY A 66 -21.68 -8.83 5.68
N GLN A 67 -20.89 -7.76 5.88
CA GLN A 67 -21.22 -6.41 5.38
C GLN A 67 -20.26 -5.94 4.28
N GLY A 68 -19.02 -6.43 4.27
CA GLY A 68 -18.02 -6.14 3.23
C GLY A 68 -16.76 -5.48 3.77
N SER A 69 -16.03 -4.82 2.87
CA SER A 69 -14.81 -4.07 3.18
C SER A 69 -15.08 -2.57 3.13
N PHE A 70 -14.45 -1.81 4.01
CA PHE A 70 -14.66 -0.37 4.16
C PHE A 70 -13.32 0.36 4.28
N VAL A 71 -13.24 1.61 3.82
CA VAL A 71 -12.01 2.42 3.91
C VAL A 71 -11.74 2.80 5.36
N LEU A 72 -10.51 2.59 5.81
CA LEU A 72 -10.08 2.96 7.16
C LEU A 72 -9.81 4.48 7.25
N GLU A 73 -10.25 5.08 8.36
CA GLU A 73 -9.96 6.47 8.70
C GLU A 73 -8.46 6.79 8.64
N ARG A 74 -8.11 7.95 8.10
CA ARG A 74 -6.72 8.38 7.88
C ARG A 74 -5.93 8.48 9.17
N SER A 75 -6.59 8.85 10.27
CA SER A 75 -6.00 8.92 11.62
C SER A 75 -5.54 7.56 12.16
N LYS A 76 -6.12 6.46 11.66
CA LYS A 76 -5.85 5.09 12.10
C LYS A 76 -4.93 4.32 11.15
N ARG A 77 -4.47 4.94 10.05
CA ARG A 77 -3.54 4.30 9.10
C ARG A 77 -2.11 4.30 9.63
N ASN A 78 -1.33 3.27 9.28
CA ASN A 78 0.09 3.20 9.63
C ASN A 78 0.87 4.31 8.92
N LYS A 79 1.49 5.23 9.68
CA LYS A 79 2.26 6.39 9.18
C LYS A 79 3.44 5.99 8.27
N HIS A 80 3.89 4.73 8.32
CA HIS A 80 5.05 4.22 7.61
C HIS A 80 4.88 4.07 6.08
N TYR A 81 3.66 4.01 5.54
CA TYR A 81 3.47 3.80 4.10
C TYR A 81 3.51 5.09 3.26
N ARG A 82 3.75 6.25 3.88
CA ARG A 82 3.93 7.54 3.17
C ARG A 82 5.17 7.57 2.27
N TYR A 83 6.09 6.62 2.42
CA TYR A 83 7.34 6.56 1.66
C TYR A 83 7.21 5.88 0.28
N LEU A 84 6.17 5.08 0.04
CA LEU A 84 6.04 4.33 -1.23
C LEU A 84 5.65 5.19 -2.44
N HIS A 85 5.19 6.42 -2.24
CA HIS A 85 4.69 7.28 -3.32
C HIS A 85 5.44 8.61 -3.46
N ILE A 86 6.64 8.74 -2.89
CA ILE A 86 7.50 9.89 -3.20
C ILE A 86 7.84 9.88 -4.70
N GLY A 87 8.11 8.70 -5.27
CA GLY A 87 8.40 8.54 -6.69
C GLY A 87 7.27 9.03 -7.59
N ASP A 88 6.07 8.53 -7.35
CA ASP A 88 4.87 8.85 -8.13
C ASP A 88 4.49 10.33 -8.00
N LYS A 89 4.59 10.90 -6.79
CA LYS A 89 4.28 12.32 -6.57
C LYS A 89 5.29 13.25 -7.24
N ILE A 90 6.57 12.90 -7.23
CA ILE A 90 7.61 13.64 -7.96
C ILE A 90 7.34 13.55 -9.48
N HIS A 91 6.90 12.39 -9.97
CA HIS A 91 6.52 12.19 -11.37
C HIS A 91 5.31 13.02 -11.79
N GLU A 92 4.25 13.07 -10.97
CA GLU A 92 3.07 13.93 -11.18
C GLU A 92 3.43 15.43 -11.18
N MET A 93 4.48 15.82 -10.47
CA MET A 93 5.02 17.19 -10.47
C MET A 93 5.93 17.48 -11.69
N GLY A 94 6.01 16.57 -12.66
CA GLY A 94 6.86 16.72 -13.86
C GLY A 94 8.35 16.48 -13.61
N ALA A 95 8.72 16.02 -12.41
CA ALA A 95 10.10 15.72 -12.05
C ALA A 95 10.34 14.20 -12.09
N LYS A 96 11.57 13.76 -12.33
CA LYS A 96 11.92 12.34 -12.30
C LYS A 96 12.50 11.99 -10.94
N ALA A 97 11.81 11.14 -10.19
CA ALA A 97 12.34 10.66 -8.92
C ALA A 97 13.58 9.80 -9.17
N SER A 98 14.69 10.18 -8.53
CA SER A 98 15.90 9.37 -8.47
C SER A 98 16.38 9.28 -7.04
N SER A 99 16.69 8.08 -6.58
CA SER A 99 17.38 7.87 -5.31
C SER A 99 18.83 7.51 -5.59
N LYS A 100 19.75 8.18 -4.89
CA LYS A 100 21.16 7.78 -4.82
C LYS A 100 21.46 7.39 -3.39
N ILE A 101 22.02 6.19 -3.19
CA ILE A 101 22.55 5.80 -1.89
C ILE A 101 23.79 6.67 -1.65
N LEU A 102 23.71 7.57 -0.67
CA LEU A 102 24.84 8.42 -0.29
C LEU A 102 25.84 7.64 0.56
N GLU A 103 25.34 6.76 1.41
CA GLU A 103 26.13 5.99 2.36
C GLU A 103 25.38 4.69 2.74
N PHE A 104 26.10 3.58 2.84
CA PHE A 104 25.59 2.30 3.31
C PHE A 104 26.62 1.69 4.26
N ASN A 105 26.26 1.59 5.53
CA ASN A 105 27.11 1.01 6.56
C ASN A 105 26.43 -0.21 7.18
N ILE A 106 27.16 -1.31 7.31
CA ILE A 106 26.73 -2.48 8.07
C ILE A 106 27.27 -2.32 9.48
N ILE A 107 26.38 -2.11 10.44
CA ILE A 107 26.73 -2.03 11.86
C ILE A 107 26.49 -3.40 12.48
N ALA A 108 27.58 -4.12 12.77
CA ALA A 108 27.57 -5.43 13.42
C ALA A 108 28.13 -5.34 14.85
N ASP A 109 27.81 -4.26 15.56
CA ASP A 109 28.40 -3.94 16.85
C ASP A 109 27.32 -3.72 17.92
N GLU A 110 27.43 -4.43 19.04
CA GLU A 110 26.53 -4.33 20.18
C GLU A 110 26.63 -2.98 20.92
N ARG A 111 27.62 -2.15 20.58
CA ARG A 111 27.86 -0.85 21.20
C ARG A 111 26.90 0.26 20.77
N HIS A 112 26.06 0.04 19.76
CA HIS A 112 25.03 0.99 19.33
C HIS A 112 23.68 0.71 19.98
N PHE A 113 23.64 0.84 21.31
CA PHE A 113 22.45 0.59 22.13
C PHE A 113 21.25 1.44 21.68
N ASP A 114 21.48 2.69 21.28
CA ASP A 114 20.45 3.62 20.80
C ASP A 114 19.73 3.14 19.53
N ILE A 115 20.41 2.34 18.69
CA ILE A 115 19.83 1.79 17.46
C ILE A 115 18.98 0.57 17.79
N LYS A 116 19.44 -0.30 18.70
CA LYS A 116 18.67 -1.45 19.20
C LYS A 116 17.36 -0.99 19.85
N GLU A 117 17.42 0.01 20.72
CA GLU A 117 16.24 0.57 21.40
C GLU A 117 15.24 1.21 20.42
N LYS A 118 15.73 2.01 19.45
CA LYS A 118 14.87 2.63 18.43
C LYS A 118 14.28 1.66 17.42
N MET A 119 14.97 0.55 17.15
CA MET A 119 14.52 -0.49 16.21
C MET A 119 13.76 -1.64 16.89
N GLY A 120 13.73 -1.67 18.23
CA GLY A 120 13.08 -2.73 19.02
C GLY A 120 13.77 -4.08 18.91
N LEU A 121 15.10 -4.09 18.75
CA LEU A 121 15.95 -5.28 18.60
C LEU A 121 16.71 -5.61 19.89
#